data_AF-A0A3C0QXI2-F1
#
_entry.id   AF-A0A3C0QXI2-F1
#
_cell.length_a   1.000
_cell.length_b   1.000
_cell.length_c   1.000
_cell.angle_alpha   90.00
_cell.angle_beta   90.00
_cell.angle_gamma   90.00
#
_symmetry.space_group_name_H-M   'P 1'
#
loop_
_entity.id
_entity.type
_entity.pdbx_description
1 polymer ?
#
loop_
_entity_poly.entity_id
_entity_poly.type
_entity_poly.pdbx_seq_one_letter_code
_entity_poly.pdbx_strand_id
1 'polypeptide(L)'
;MFLENDIDRNLRKGWIEVICGSMFSGKTEELIRRLRRARIAKLKVEIFKPSIDIRYDEEKVVSHDAREIMSTPVPASSNILLLASGT
;
A
#
# COMPACT_ATOMS: atom_id res chain seq x y z
N MET A 1 -10.47 -14.63 -7.60
CA MET A 1 -11.00 -14.12 -8.87
C MET A 1 -10.71 -12.63 -8.89
N PHE A 2 -9.81 -12.18 -9.77
CA PHE A 2 -9.59 -10.75 -10.01
C PHE A 2 -10.89 -10.22 -10.63
N LEU A 3 -11.52 -9.23 -10.00
CA LEU A 3 -12.64 -8.51 -10.61
C LEU A 3 -12.05 -7.58 -11.67
N GLU A 4 -12.16 -7.97 -12.94
CA GLU A 4 -12.02 -7.04 -14.06
C GLU A 4 -13.24 -6.12 -14.02
N ASN A 5 -13.10 -4.96 -13.40
CA ASN A 5 -14.06 -3.88 -13.61
C ASN A 5 -13.93 -3.42 -15.07
N ASP A 6 -15.02 -3.44 -15.82
CA ASP A 6 -15.13 -2.72 -17.10
C ASP A 6 -15.07 -1.22 -16.81
N ILE A 7 -13.84 -0.69 -16.72
CA ILE A 7 -13.58 0.72 -16.42
C ILE A 7 -13.84 1.52 -17.69
N ASP A 8 -14.90 2.33 -17.67
CA ASP A 8 -15.11 3.44 -18.61
C ASP A 8 -13.88 4.35 -18.58
N ARG A 9 -13.09 4.31 -19.66
CA ARG A 9 -11.80 5.02 -19.78
C ARG A 9 -11.95 6.55 -19.76
N ASN A 10 -13.16 7.08 -19.96
CA ASN A 10 -13.41 8.53 -19.96
C ASN A 10 -13.66 9.12 -18.57
N LEU A 11 -13.94 8.29 -17.55
CA LEU A 11 -14.08 8.72 -16.17
C LEU A 11 -12.83 8.30 -15.38
N ARG A 12 -11.93 9.25 -15.09
CA ARG A 12 -10.85 9.07 -14.11
C ARG A 12 -11.47 8.85 -12.72
N LYS A 13 -11.86 7.61 -12.41
CA LYS A 13 -12.34 7.21 -11.10
C LYS A 13 -11.22 6.52 -10.33
N GLY A 14 -11.00 6.96 -9.09
CA GLY A 14 -10.24 6.20 -8.10
C GLY A 14 -11.08 5.04 -7.57
N TRP A 15 -10.42 4.01 -7.06
CA TRP A 15 -11.07 2.90 -6.38
C TRP A 15 -10.27 2.51 -5.13
N ILE A 16 -10.91 1.74 -4.25
CA ILE A 16 -10.29 1.24 -3.02
C ILE A 16 -10.22 -0.28 -3.11
N GLU A 17 -9.03 -0.83 -2.90
CA GLU A 17 -8.80 -2.26 -2.78
C GLU A 17 -8.46 -2.60 -1.33
N VAL A 18 -9.08 -3.65 -0.79
CA VAL A 18 -8.81 -4.14 0.56
C VAL A 18 -8.16 -5.51 0.49
N ILE A 19 -7.01 -5.66 1.16
CA ILE A 19 -6.35 -6.95 1.37
C ILE A 19 -6.50 -7.30 2.85
N CYS A 20 -7.39 -8.24 3.18
CA CYS A 20 -7.69 -8.64 4.55
C CYS A 20 -7.45 -10.15 4.79
N GLY A 21 -7.33 -10.54 6.06
CA GLY A 21 -7.06 -11.92 6.48
C GLY A 21 -6.38 -11.98 7.85
N SER A 22 -6.26 -13.17 8.42
CA SER A 22 -5.57 -13.42 9.69
C SER A 22 -4.09 -13.00 9.64
N MET A 23 -3.44 -12.84 10.79
CA MET A 23 -1.97 -12.71 10.80
C MET A 23 -1.34 -13.91 10.07
N PHE A 24 -0.20 -13.69 9.40
CA PHE A 24 0.50 -14.69 8.58
C PHE A 24 -0.21 -15.13 7.28
N SER A 25 -1.39 -14.60 6.95
CA SER A 25 -2.10 -14.91 5.69
C SER A 25 -1.55 -14.23 4.43
N GLY A 26 -0.30 -13.74 4.45
CA GLY A 26 0.35 -13.13 3.27
C GLY A 26 -0.14 -11.71 2.89
N LYS A 27 -0.87 -10.99 3.75
CA LYS A 27 -1.38 -9.62 3.42
C LYS A 27 -0.28 -8.67 2.97
N THR A 28 0.80 -8.59 3.75
CA THR A 28 1.95 -7.73 3.46
C THR A 28 2.67 -8.15 2.18
N GLU A 29 2.73 -9.45 1.91
CA GLU A 29 3.34 -9.98 0.70
C GLU A 29 2.56 -9.55 -0.56
N GLU A 30 1.24 -9.68 -0.54
CA GLU A 30 0.37 -9.26 -1.64
C GLU A 30 0.45 -7.74 -1.86
N LEU A 31 0.49 -6.96 -0.78
CA LEU A 31 0.69 -5.50 -0.86
C LEU A 31 2.02 -5.16 -1.56
N ILE A 32 3.14 -5.76 -1.12
CA ILE A 32 4.47 -5.56 -1.73
C ILE A 32 4.46 -6.00 -3.20
N ARG A 33 3.78 -7.10 -3.54
CA ARG A 33 3.66 -7.59 -4.93
C ARG A 33 2.94 -6.58 -5.83
N ARG A 34 1.84 -5.97 -5.37
CA ARG A 34 1.11 -4.92 -6.12
C ARG A 34 1.98 -3.67 -6.31
N LEU A 35 2.66 -3.23 -5.25
CA LEU A 35 3.54 -2.07 -5.30
C LEU A 35 4.71 -2.26 -6.27
N ARG A 36 5.33 -3.45 -6.29
CA ARG A 36 6.38 -3.78 -7.28
C ARG A 36 5.87 -3.67 -8.71
N ARG A 37 4.67 -4.19 -9.01
CA ARG A 37 4.06 -4.06 -10.35
C ARG A 37 3.82 -2.60 -10.73
N ALA A 38 3.31 -1.80 -9.81
CA ALA A 38 3.09 -0.37 -10.04
C ALA A 38 4.40 0.40 -10.33
N ARG A 39 5.48 0.08 -9.60
CA ARG A 39 6.82 0.67 -9.84
C ARG A 39 7.39 0.25 -11.20
N ILE A 40 7.22 -1.00 -11.61
CA ILE A 40 7.63 -1.49 -12.95
C ILE A 40 6.88 -0.72 -14.04
N ALA A 41 5.58 -0.44 -13.84
CA ALA A 41 4.76 0.38 -14.71
C ALA A 41 5.06 1.90 -14.62
N LYS A 42 6.10 2.30 -13.86
CA LYS A 42 6.50 3.70 -13.62
C LYS A 42 5.39 4.57 -13.02
N LEU A 43 4.46 3.95 -12.29
CA LEU A 43 3.45 4.68 -11.53
C LEU A 43 4.09 5.25 -10.26
N LYS A 44 3.74 6.50 -9.94
CA LYS A 44 4.09 7.11 -8.65
C LYS A 44 3.26 6.42 -7.57
N VAL A 45 3.94 5.91 -6.55
CA VAL A 45 3.31 5.19 -5.43
C VAL A 45 3.87 5.71 -4.12
N GLU A 46 2.99 5.86 -3.14
CA GLU A 46 3.33 6.21 -1.76
C GLU A 46 2.75 5.16 -0.82
N ILE A 47 3.46 4.85 0.25
CA ILE A 47 3.09 3.81 1.20
C ILE A 47 3.06 4.45 2.58
N PHE A 48 1.95 4.26 3.28
CA PHE A 48 1.78 4.75 4.64
C PHE A 48 1.57 3.57 5.59
N LYS A 49 2.12 3.70 6.80
CA LYS A 49 1.88 2.78 7.92
C LYS A 49 1.53 3.58 9.18
N PRO A 50 0.72 3.05 10.10
CA PRO A 50 0.54 3.68 11.40
C PRO A 50 1.88 3.75 12.14
N SER A 51 2.20 4.89 12.76
CA SER A 51 3.46 5.05 13.52
C SER A 51 3.60 4.08 14.70
N ILE A 52 2.50 3.50 15.18
CA ILE A 52 2.52 2.49 16.25
C ILE A 52 2.96 1.10 15.75
N ASP A 53 2.96 0.84 14.44
CA ASP A 53 3.38 -0.46 13.90
C ASP A 53 4.91 -0.54 13.75
N ILE A 54 5.61 -0.77 14.85
CA ILE A 54 7.07 -0.90 14.93
C ILE A 54 7.55 -2.37 15.10
N ARG A 55 6.68 -3.33 14.82
CA ARG A 55 6.93 -4.76 15.14
C ARG A 55 8.16 -5.35 14.45
N TYR A 56 8.53 -4.80 13.29
CA TYR A 56 9.65 -5.29 12.48
C TYR A 56 10.63 -4.18 12.09
N ASP A 57 10.15 -2.97 11.88
CA ASP A 57 10.95 -1.81 11.48
C ASP A 57 10.13 -0.53 11.77
N GLU A 58 10.78 0.61 12.01
CA GLU A 58 10.11 1.89 12.24
C GLU A 58 9.58 2.48 10.92
N GLU A 59 10.36 2.41 9.85
CA GLU A 59 10.10 3.06 8.56
C GLU A 59 9.68 2.09 7.46
N LYS A 60 9.95 0.79 7.60
CA LYS A 60 9.60 -0.20 6.59
C LYS A 60 8.33 -0.98 6.93
N VAL A 61 7.67 -1.44 5.87
CA VAL A 61 6.67 -2.50 5.92
C VAL A 61 7.37 -3.81 5.56
N VAL A 62 7.38 -4.76 6.50
CA VAL A 62 8.11 -6.03 6.39
C VAL A 62 7.13 -7.20 6.40
N SER A 63 7.25 -8.11 5.43
CA SER A 63 6.53 -9.40 5.44
C SER A 63 7.27 -10.45 6.25
N HIS A 64 6.59 -11.51 6.65
CA HIS A 64 7.23 -12.64 7.33
C HIS A 64 8.36 -13.30 6.51
N ASP A 65 8.21 -13.34 5.18
CA ASP A 65 9.26 -13.83 4.26
C ASP A 65 10.38 -12.81 4.02
N ALA A 66 10.62 -11.91 4.97
CA ALA A 66 11.67 -10.88 4.96
C ALA A 66 11.67 -9.94 3.74
N ARG A 67 10.54 -9.81 3.03
CA ARG A 67 10.40 -8.79 1.98
C ARG A 67 10.05 -7.46 2.64
N GLU A 68 10.78 -6.43 2.27
CA GLU A 68 10.60 -5.09 2.82
C GLU A 68 10.34 -4.05 1.74
N ILE A 69 9.64 -2.99 2.13
CA ILE A 69 9.48 -1.77 1.33
C ILE A 69 9.45 -0.56 2.26
N MET A 70 10.09 0.53 1.83
CA MET A 70 10.04 1.82 2.53
C MET A 70 8.60 2.31 2.64
N SER A 71 8.28 2.92 3.76
CA SER A 71 6.96 3.52 4.01
C SER A 71 7.11 4.78 4.86
N THR A 72 6.07 5.59 4.87
CA THR A 72 6.00 6.81 5.66
C THR A 72 5.10 6.55 6.88
N PRO A 73 5.67 6.50 8.10
CA PRO A 73 4.87 6.36 9.31
C PRO A 73 3.99 7.59 9.53
N VAL A 74 2.71 7.37 9.84
CA VAL A 74 1.75 8.44 10.12
C VAL A 74 1.06 8.26 11.48
N PRO A 75 0.95 9.33 12.30
CA PRO A 75 0.33 9.25 13.62
C PRO A 75 -1.20 9.19 13.54
N ALA A 76 -1.80 9.74 12.48
CA ALA A 76 -3.24 9.70 12.23
C ALA A 76 -3.54 9.60 10.72
N SER A 77 -4.73 9.11 10.36
CA SER A 77 -5.17 8.96 8.97
C SER A 77 -5.27 10.29 8.23
N SER A 78 -5.58 11.39 8.92
CA SER A 78 -5.62 12.75 8.34
C SER A 78 -4.27 13.20 7.77
N ASN A 79 -3.16 12.71 8.31
CA ASN A 79 -1.82 13.02 7.80
C ASN A 79 -1.59 12.46 6.38
N ILE A 80 -2.30 11.39 5.98
CA ILE A 80 -2.18 10.82 4.64
C ILE A 80 -2.55 11.87 3.58
N LEU A 81 -3.63 12.63 3.80
CA LEU A 81 -4.06 13.67 2.86
C LEU A 81 -3.06 14.82 2.77
N LEU A 82 -2.48 15.23 3.90
CA LEU A 82 -1.46 16.26 3.94
C LEU A 82 -0.22 15.85 3.13
N LEU A 83 0.28 14.63 3.36
CA LEU A 83 1.47 14.12 2.69
C LEU A 83 1.24 13.83 1.20
N ALA A 84 0.05 13.34 0.83
CA ALA A 84 -0.32 13.08 -0.56
C ALA A 84 -0.55 14.36 -1.39
N SER A 85 -0.82 15.50 -0.74
CA SER A 85 -1.04 16.77 -1.44
C SER A 85 0.22 17.42 -2.01
N GLY A 86 1.41 16.99 -1.55
CA GLY A 86 2.72 17.50 -1.98
C GLY A 86 3.41 16.69 -3.08
N THR A 87 2.75 15.65 -3.60
CA THR A 87 3.27 14.73 -4.62
C THR A 87 2.54 14.85 -5.94
#